data_AF-A0A942FI85-F1
#
_entry.id   AF-A0A942FI85-F1
#
_cell.length_a   1.000
_cell.length_b   1.000
_cell.length_c   1.000
_cell.angle_alpha   90.00
_cell.angle_beta   90.00
_cell.angle_gamma   90.00
#
_symmetry.space_group_name_H-M   'P 1'
#
loop_
_entity.id
_entity.type
_entity.pdbx_description
1 polymer ?
#
loop_
_entity_poly.entity_id
_entity_poly.type
_entity_poly.pdbx_seq_one_letter_code
_entity_poly.pdbx_strand_id
1 'polypeptide(L)'
;MMIISIIIIISFLFSWASAQQEKIEPKSAVKYYTEDPKVLYSQTCQLARSKQESDLQILQARLTDTAFLAKIDSAKSYEGQPTRLRVAGVLQILAENPAPPAQKVLLSLTTSPVFLEHRARVDLLIQALVQIKPAPQQAVVFWDKHFQPEDGYSAVTVWALLKNGSPPALALFEKRMMDVRFSETERRYWLNACVLQHRNDLPLLQACERLLASRLEELYRLLLVDVLFDYKPDDWYGAGHWYRPPLRGKATIEALKQLDTLGRKALQNQPLSTLQRQQVQLVLREVEELLRSRK
;
A
#
# COMPACT_ATOMS: atom_id res chain seq x y z
N MET A 1 56.08 4.25 52.49
CA MET A 1 56.86 5.33 51.85
C MET A 1 57.02 4.96 50.38
N MET A 2 56.10 5.45 49.54
CA MET A 2 56.27 6.68 48.74
C MET A 2 57.23 6.43 47.58
N ILE A 3 56.73 6.06 46.39
CA ILE A 3 56.07 6.96 45.41
C ILE A 3 57.04 8.06 44.96
N ILE A 4 58.17 7.70 44.35
CA ILE A 4 58.91 8.58 43.43
C ILE A 4 59.62 7.65 42.44
N SER A 5 59.02 7.35 41.29
CA SER A 5 59.75 6.84 40.10
C SER A 5 58.88 6.64 38.85
N ILE A 6 57.55 6.78 38.92
CA ILE A 6 56.66 6.57 37.75
C ILE A 6 55.85 7.84 37.45
N ILE A 7 56.49 9.00 37.36
CA ILE A 7 55.83 10.26 36.95
C ILE A 7 56.53 10.95 35.78
N ILE A 8 57.70 10.49 35.32
CA ILE A 8 58.47 11.24 34.29
C ILE A 8 58.32 10.67 32.87
N ILE A 9 57.65 9.53 32.67
CA ILE A 9 57.43 8.96 31.31
C ILE A 9 55.99 9.17 30.79
N ILE A 10 55.07 9.69 31.60
CA ILE A 10 53.67 9.94 31.16
C ILE A 10 53.47 11.36 30.59
N SER A 11 54.38 12.31 30.86
CA SER A 11 54.21 13.70 30.42
C SER A 11 54.70 14.01 29.00
N PHE A 12 55.36 13.07 28.32
CA PHE A 12 55.87 13.30 26.95
C PHE A 12 55.11 12.56 25.84
N LEU A 13 54.16 11.67 26.19
CA LEU A 13 53.29 11.02 25.20
C LEU A 13 51.89 11.66 25.10
N PHE A 14 51.56 12.62 25.97
CA PHE A 14 50.29 13.35 25.93
C PHE A 14 50.36 14.72 25.24
N SER A 15 51.53 15.13 24.73
CA SER A 15 51.72 16.43 24.04
C SER A 15 52.05 16.29 22.55
N TRP A 16 51.77 15.14 21.93
CA TRP A 16 51.94 14.93 20.48
C TRP A 16 50.74 14.26 19.79
N ALA A 17 49.61 14.13 20.49
CA ALA A 17 48.35 13.58 19.96
C ALA A 17 47.22 14.62 19.85
N SER A 18 47.54 15.92 19.89
CA SER A 18 46.55 17.02 19.87
C SER A 18 46.72 17.98 18.68
N ALA A 19 47.41 17.56 17.62
CA ALA A 19 47.67 18.43 16.47
C ALA A 19 47.56 17.69 15.14
N GLN A 20 46.45 16.97 14.93
CA GLN A 20 45.91 16.63 13.60
C GLN A 20 44.53 15.98 13.75
N GLN A 21 43.61 16.68 14.40
CA GLN A 21 42.20 16.47 14.10
C GLN A 21 41.92 17.24 12.82
N GLU A 22 42.22 16.60 11.68
CA GLU A 22 41.63 16.98 10.41
C GLU A 22 40.12 17.05 10.63
N LYS A 23 39.59 18.27 10.56
CA LYS A 23 38.17 18.54 10.44
C LYS A 23 37.72 17.79 9.18
N ILE A 24 37.21 16.59 9.35
CA ILE A 24 36.40 15.93 8.34
C ILE A 24 35.11 16.74 8.32
N GLU A 25 35.10 17.81 7.52
CA GLU A 25 33.87 18.49 7.18
C GLU A 25 32.96 17.46 6.48
N PRO A 26 31.72 17.25 6.95
CA PRO A 26 30.78 16.44 6.21
C PRO A 26 30.54 17.12 4.86
N LYS A 27 31.10 16.52 3.79
CA LYS A 27 30.78 16.89 2.42
C LYS A 27 29.27 16.76 2.22
N SER A 28 28.66 17.90 1.87
CA SER A 28 27.27 18.12 1.42
C SER A 28 26.18 18.34 2.49
N ALA A 29 26.38 19.32 3.37
CA ALA A 29 25.24 20.08 3.88
C ALA A 29 24.74 21.02 2.77
N VAL A 30 23.78 20.57 1.94
CA VAL A 30 23.09 21.46 1.00
C VAL A 30 22.38 22.53 1.84
N LYS A 31 22.81 23.78 1.75
CA LYS A 31 22.16 24.92 2.39
C LYS A 31 20.92 25.30 1.59
N TYR A 32 19.73 25.05 2.14
CA TYR A 32 18.44 25.25 1.50
C TYR A 32 17.82 26.59 1.93
N TYR A 33 18.08 27.67 1.18
CA TYR A 33 17.51 29.02 1.43
C TYR A 33 16.62 29.49 0.27
N THR A 34 15.83 28.60 -0.33
CA THR A 34 14.93 28.96 -1.43
C THR A 34 13.48 28.80 -1.01
N GLU A 35 12.67 29.80 -1.35
CA GLU A 35 11.22 29.76 -1.17
C GLU A 35 10.50 29.21 -2.41
N ASP A 36 11.22 28.92 -3.52
CA ASP A 36 10.61 28.39 -4.73
C ASP A 36 10.09 26.95 -4.50
N PRO A 37 8.77 26.72 -4.57
CA PRO A 37 8.18 25.39 -4.36
C PRO A 37 8.71 24.33 -5.32
N LYS A 38 9.11 24.70 -6.55
CA LYS A 38 9.68 23.75 -7.53
C LYS A 38 11.05 23.26 -7.10
N VAL A 39 11.88 24.17 -6.60
CA VAL A 39 13.22 23.82 -6.11
C VAL A 39 13.11 22.97 -4.84
N LEU A 40 12.24 23.36 -3.91
CA LEU A 40 11.96 22.58 -2.69
C LEU A 40 11.49 21.16 -3.03
N TYR A 41 10.58 21.02 -4.00
CA TYR A 41 10.13 19.70 -4.47
C TYR A 41 11.26 18.86 -5.07
N SER A 42 12.04 19.43 -5.98
CA SER A 42 13.16 18.72 -6.62
C SER A 42 14.16 18.20 -5.60
N GLN A 43 14.52 19.03 -4.62
CA GLN A 43 15.43 18.67 -3.53
C GLN A 43 14.83 17.58 -2.62
N THR A 44 13.54 17.65 -2.36
CA THR A 44 12.85 16.67 -1.51
C THR A 44 12.72 15.32 -2.21
N CYS A 45 12.50 15.33 -3.53
CA CYS A 45 12.58 14.13 -4.36
C CYS A 45 13.98 13.53 -4.39
N GLN A 46 15.05 14.34 -4.33
CA GLN A 46 16.42 13.84 -4.22
C GLN A 46 16.63 13.12 -2.88
N LEU A 47 16.17 13.70 -1.77
CA LEU A 47 16.22 13.05 -0.45
C LEU A 47 15.42 11.73 -0.45
N ALA A 48 14.22 11.72 -1.04
CA ALA A 48 13.38 10.53 -1.11
C ALA A 48 13.99 9.37 -1.93
N ARG A 49 14.87 9.67 -2.90
CA ARG A 49 15.64 8.66 -3.65
C ARG A 49 16.88 8.18 -2.92
N SER A 50 17.32 8.90 -1.89
CA SER A 50 18.57 8.57 -1.20
C SER A 50 18.48 7.20 -0.52
N LYS A 51 19.62 6.52 -0.46
CA LYS A 51 19.80 5.30 0.34
C LYS A 51 20.44 5.60 1.69
N GLN A 52 20.87 6.84 1.92
CA GLN A 52 21.54 7.26 3.15
C GLN A 52 20.50 7.59 4.22
N GLU A 53 20.69 7.05 5.42
CA GLU A 53 19.77 7.28 6.53
C GLU A 53 19.70 8.76 6.93
N SER A 54 20.81 9.48 6.87
CA SER A 54 20.86 10.92 7.17
C SER A 54 19.96 11.76 6.26
N ASP A 55 19.94 11.46 4.95
CA ASP A 55 19.10 12.18 3.99
C ASP A 55 17.62 11.90 4.24
N LEU A 56 17.29 10.66 4.61
CA LEU A 56 15.93 10.23 4.91
C LEU A 56 15.43 10.76 6.25
N GLN A 57 16.32 10.98 7.23
CA GLN A 57 16.01 11.72 8.46
C GLN A 57 15.67 13.19 8.16
N ILE A 58 16.44 13.84 7.27
CA ILE A 58 16.13 15.21 6.80
C ILE A 58 14.76 15.23 6.11
N LEU A 59 14.48 14.25 5.25
CA LEU A 59 13.17 14.13 4.60
C LEU A 59 12.04 13.96 5.61
N GLN A 60 12.20 13.08 6.61
CA GLN A 60 11.21 12.86 7.64
C GLN A 60 10.91 14.15 8.41
N ALA A 61 11.94 14.90 8.81
CA ALA A 61 11.77 16.18 9.49
C ALA A 61 10.97 17.17 8.63
N ARG A 62 11.24 17.24 7.32
CA ARG A 62 10.48 18.09 6.38
C ARG A 62 9.02 17.66 6.22
N LEU A 63 8.77 16.36 6.06
CA LEU A 63 7.42 15.82 5.93
C LEU A 63 6.61 15.88 7.23
N THR A 64 7.23 16.29 8.34
CA THR A 64 6.56 16.50 9.63
C THR A 64 6.58 17.96 10.08
N ASP A 65 6.99 18.87 9.21
CA ASP A 65 6.99 20.32 9.44
C ASP A 65 5.87 21.02 8.66
N THR A 66 4.98 21.70 9.38
CA THR A 66 3.85 22.44 8.81
C THR A 66 4.34 23.55 7.88
N ALA A 67 5.41 24.26 8.24
CA ALA A 67 5.92 25.38 7.44
C ALA A 67 6.49 24.88 6.10
N PHE A 68 7.25 23.78 6.13
CA PHE A 68 7.74 23.14 4.92
C PHE A 68 6.61 22.66 4.00
N LEU A 69 5.60 21.97 4.56
CA LEU A 69 4.49 21.42 3.78
C LEU A 69 3.65 22.52 3.12
N ALA A 70 3.44 23.65 3.80
CA ALA A 70 2.79 24.82 3.22
C ALA A 70 3.58 25.48 2.07
N LYS A 71 4.91 25.33 2.07
CA LYS A 71 5.79 25.83 0.99
C LYS A 71 5.79 24.92 -0.23
N ILE A 72 5.78 23.60 -0.06
CA ILE A 72 5.81 22.66 -1.20
C ILE A 72 4.45 22.59 -1.91
N ASP A 73 3.36 22.66 -1.15
CA ASP A 73 1.98 22.65 -1.64
C ASP A 73 1.16 23.73 -0.93
N SER A 74 0.67 24.71 -1.69
CA SER A 74 -0.16 25.80 -1.17
C SER A 74 -1.54 25.30 -0.72
N ALA A 75 -2.24 26.06 0.12
CA ALA A 75 -3.63 25.74 0.52
C ALA A 75 -4.55 25.51 -0.70
N LYS A 76 -4.42 26.33 -1.74
CA LYS A 76 -5.18 26.18 -3.00
C LYS A 76 -4.88 24.88 -3.73
N SER A 77 -3.67 24.33 -3.60
CA SER A 77 -3.32 23.04 -4.21
C SER A 77 -4.17 21.90 -3.65
N TYR A 78 -4.59 21.99 -2.39
CA TYR A 78 -5.39 20.98 -1.70
C TYR A 78 -6.88 20.99 -2.09
N GLU A 79 -7.35 21.99 -2.84
CA GLU A 79 -8.71 22.01 -3.40
C GLU A 79 -8.86 21.07 -4.60
N GLY A 80 -7.75 20.64 -5.20
CA GLY A 80 -7.72 19.76 -6.36
C GLY A 80 -7.59 18.27 -6.03
N GLN A 81 -7.31 17.49 -7.07
CA GLN A 81 -7.03 16.05 -6.94
C GLN A 81 -5.74 15.81 -6.13
N PRO A 82 -5.73 14.92 -5.11
CA PRO A 82 -4.56 14.65 -4.28
C PRO A 82 -3.29 14.30 -5.07
N THR A 83 -3.44 13.59 -6.18
CA THR A 83 -2.32 13.17 -7.04
C THR A 83 -1.61 14.33 -7.74
N ARG A 84 -2.18 15.53 -7.75
CA ARG A 84 -1.54 16.75 -8.31
C ARG A 84 -0.64 17.46 -7.30
N LEU A 85 -0.68 17.08 -6.02
CA LEU A 85 0.18 17.64 -5.01
C LEU A 85 1.63 17.24 -5.26
N ARG A 86 2.57 18.13 -4.96
CA ARG A 86 4.01 17.82 -5.03
C ARG A 86 4.39 16.74 -4.00
N VAL A 87 3.76 16.75 -2.82
CA VAL A 87 3.95 15.70 -1.83
C VAL A 87 3.55 14.31 -2.35
N ALA A 88 2.62 14.20 -3.31
CA ALA A 88 2.27 12.93 -3.93
C ALA A 88 3.49 12.31 -4.67
N GLY A 89 4.22 13.13 -5.43
CA GLY A 89 5.43 12.69 -6.12
C GLY A 89 6.55 12.28 -5.15
N VAL A 90 6.68 12.98 -4.02
CA VAL A 90 7.64 12.62 -2.96
C VAL A 90 7.30 11.26 -2.35
N LEU A 91 6.04 11.02 -1.98
CA LEU A 91 5.60 9.75 -1.42
C LEU A 91 5.73 8.59 -2.41
N GLN A 92 5.42 8.81 -3.69
CA GLN A 92 5.60 7.79 -4.72
C GLN A 92 7.06 7.34 -4.79
N ILE A 93 7.98 8.30 -4.89
CA ILE A 93 9.43 8.02 -4.92
C ILE A 93 9.86 7.28 -3.65
N LEU A 94 9.37 7.70 -2.49
CA LEU A 94 9.70 7.07 -1.22
C LEU A 94 9.16 5.65 -1.12
N ALA A 95 7.98 5.36 -1.69
CA ALA A 95 7.38 4.02 -1.75
C ALA A 95 8.10 3.08 -2.71
N GLU A 96 8.68 3.62 -3.79
CA GLU A 96 9.48 2.86 -4.75
C GLU A 96 10.93 2.65 -4.27
N ASN A 97 11.37 3.35 -3.22
CA ASN A 97 12.72 3.24 -2.68
C ASN A 97 12.88 1.96 -1.85
N PRO A 98 13.75 1.01 -2.26
CA PRO A 98 13.90 -0.28 -1.56
C PRO A 98 14.70 -0.18 -0.26
N ALA A 99 15.30 0.98 0.06
CA ALA A 99 16.11 1.13 1.27
C ALA A 99 15.25 0.99 2.54
N PRO A 100 15.62 0.14 3.52
CA PRO A 100 14.86 0.00 4.77
C PRO A 100 14.57 1.32 5.51
N PRO A 101 15.49 2.30 5.56
CA PRO A 101 15.18 3.60 6.16
C PRO A 101 14.07 4.36 5.43
N ALA A 102 13.89 4.19 4.11
CA ALA A 102 12.82 4.85 3.36
C ALA A 102 11.44 4.32 3.78
N GLN A 103 11.33 3.00 3.99
CA GLN A 103 10.12 2.38 4.53
C GLN A 103 9.82 2.89 5.95
N LYS A 104 10.86 3.05 6.80
CA LYS A 104 10.69 3.64 8.14
C LYS A 104 10.12 5.06 8.07
N VAL A 105 10.57 5.90 7.12
CA VAL A 105 10.01 7.24 6.93
C VAL A 105 8.52 7.15 6.58
N LEU A 106 8.12 6.35 5.58
CA LEU A 106 6.69 6.17 5.24
C LEU A 106 5.86 5.73 6.43
N LEU A 107 6.33 4.73 7.16
CA LEU A 107 5.64 4.21 8.33
C LEU A 107 5.52 5.28 9.42
N SER A 108 6.54 6.11 9.65
CA SER A 108 6.48 7.19 10.64
C SER A 108 5.38 8.23 10.36
N LEU A 109 5.04 8.45 9.08
CA LEU A 109 3.99 9.39 8.68
C LEU A 109 2.60 8.93 9.10
N THR A 110 2.39 7.62 9.31
CA THR A 110 1.10 7.05 9.78
C THR A 110 0.69 7.52 11.17
N THR A 111 1.62 8.12 11.91
CA THR A 111 1.43 8.63 13.27
C THR A 111 1.69 10.14 13.38
N SER A 112 2.03 10.83 12.28
CA SER A 112 2.36 12.24 12.32
C SER A 112 1.08 13.11 12.29
N PRO A 113 0.75 13.85 13.37
CA PRO A 113 -0.42 14.72 13.36
C PRO A 113 -0.30 15.83 12.30
N VAL A 114 0.91 16.35 12.10
CA VAL A 114 1.19 17.38 11.09
C VAL A 114 0.94 16.86 9.69
N PHE A 115 1.38 15.64 9.38
CA PHE A 115 1.19 15.06 8.05
C PHE A 115 -0.28 14.69 7.80
N LEU A 116 -0.94 14.17 8.82
CA LEU A 116 -2.32 13.65 8.72
C LEU A 116 -3.39 14.74 8.83
N GLU A 117 -3.02 15.99 9.09
CA GLU A 117 -3.95 17.12 9.22
C GLU A 117 -4.78 17.37 7.94
N HIS A 118 -4.25 17.05 6.75
CA HIS A 118 -5.01 17.22 5.50
C HIS A 118 -5.47 15.90 4.91
N ARG A 119 -6.76 15.82 4.55
CA ARG A 119 -7.37 14.59 4.00
C ARG A 119 -6.66 14.04 2.77
N ALA A 120 -6.16 14.90 1.88
CA ALA A 120 -5.43 14.50 0.68
C ALA A 120 -4.09 13.80 1.01
N ARG A 121 -3.39 14.20 2.08
CA ARG A 121 -2.15 13.54 2.52
C ARG A 121 -2.43 12.15 3.09
N VAL A 122 -3.55 11.98 3.79
CA VAL A 122 -4.02 10.67 4.26
C VAL A 122 -4.28 9.73 3.08
N ASP A 123 -5.04 10.18 2.08
CA ASP A 123 -5.32 9.43 0.85
C ASP A 123 -4.02 8.96 0.15
N LEU A 124 -3.09 9.88 -0.05
CA LEU A 124 -1.80 9.56 -0.67
C LEU A 124 -0.97 8.57 0.17
N LEU A 125 -1.00 8.67 1.50
CA LEU A 125 -0.27 7.76 2.37
C LEU A 125 -0.87 6.34 2.36
N ILE A 126 -2.20 6.22 2.32
CA ILE A 126 -2.89 4.92 2.15
C ILE A 126 -2.33 4.20 0.92
N GLN A 127 -2.19 4.92 -0.20
CA GLN A 127 -1.69 4.39 -1.46
C GLN A 127 -0.17 4.09 -1.43
N ALA A 128 0.62 4.95 -0.79
CA ALA A 128 2.07 4.79 -0.71
C ALA A 128 2.49 3.52 0.08
N LEU A 129 1.74 3.17 1.12
CA LEU A 129 2.01 1.99 1.95
C LEU A 129 1.84 0.65 1.22
N VAL A 130 1.19 0.64 0.05
CA VAL A 130 0.91 -0.58 -0.73
C VAL A 130 2.18 -1.35 -1.09
N GLN A 131 3.30 -0.66 -1.30
CA GLN A 131 4.57 -1.27 -1.71
C GLN A 131 5.27 -2.04 -0.59
N ILE A 132 4.90 -1.79 0.68
CA ILE A 132 5.52 -2.46 1.82
C ILE A 132 4.87 -3.84 1.97
N LYS A 133 5.55 -4.88 1.48
CA LYS A 133 5.07 -6.27 1.46
C LYS A 133 6.03 -7.20 2.22
N PRO A 134 5.52 -8.08 3.12
CA PRO A 134 4.15 -8.11 3.62
C PRO A 134 3.80 -6.83 4.40
N ALA A 135 2.50 -6.51 4.51
CA ALA A 135 2.07 -5.31 5.21
C ALA A 135 2.41 -5.41 6.71
N PRO A 136 3.22 -4.48 7.25
CA PRO A 136 3.52 -4.47 8.68
C PRO A 136 2.30 -4.03 9.49
N GLN A 137 2.26 -4.40 10.77
CA GLN A 137 1.14 -4.10 11.66
C GLN A 137 0.78 -2.61 11.68
N GLN A 138 1.79 -1.72 11.65
CA GLN A 138 1.56 -0.27 11.62
C GLN A 138 0.79 0.19 10.38
N ALA A 139 1.08 -0.37 9.20
CA ALA A 139 0.32 -0.07 7.98
C ALA A 139 -1.11 -0.61 8.06
N VAL A 140 -1.30 -1.82 8.59
CA VAL A 140 -2.62 -2.42 8.78
C VAL A 140 -3.48 -1.61 9.76
N VAL A 141 -2.91 -1.15 10.88
CA VAL A 141 -3.61 -0.28 11.84
C VAL A 141 -4.00 1.05 11.19
N PHE A 142 -3.11 1.62 10.38
CA PHE A 142 -3.40 2.86 9.66
C PHE A 142 -4.54 2.68 8.65
N TRP A 143 -4.50 1.63 7.84
CA TRP A 143 -5.61 1.30 6.94
C TRP A 143 -6.89 0.99 7.70
N ASP A 144 -6.83 0.27 8.83
CA ASP A 144 -8.02 -0.03 9.63
C ASP A 144 -8.68 1.26 10.14
N LYS A 145 -7.89 2.25 10.57
CA LYS A 145 -8.37 3.57 10.98
C LYS A 145 -9.03 4.35 9.84
N HIS A 146 -8.57 4.16 8.61
CA HIS A 146 -9.07 4.82 7.40
C HIS A 146 -9.85 3.85 6.48
N PHE A 147 -10.52 2.88 7.11
CA PHE A 147 -11.47 1.99 6.47
C PHE A 147 -12.67 1.79 7.39
N GLN A 148 -13.31 2.91 7.74
CA GLN A 148 -14.54 2.98 8.54
C GLN A 148 -15.72 3.43 7.67
N PRO A 149 -16.96 3.09 8.05
CA PRO A 149 -18.15 3.63 7.39
C PRO A 149 -18.11 5.16 7.36
N GLU A 150 -18.45 5.75 6.21
CA GLU A 150 -18.56 7.20 6.01
C GLU A 150 -17.27 8.03 6.24
N ASP A 151 -16.10 7.39 6.33
CA ASP A 151 -14.83 8.11 6.54
C ASP A 151 -14.29 8.81 5.28
N GLY A 152 -14.85 8.48 4.11
CA GLY A 152 -14.45 9.00 2.80
C GLY A 152 -13.21 8.34 2.20
N TYR A 153 -12.66 7.30 2.84
CA TYR A 153 -11.44 6.58 2.42
C TYR A 153 -11.71 5.13 2.01
N SER A 154 -12.91 4.59 2.25
CA SER A 154 -13.24 3.18 2.00
C SER A 154 -12.81 2.69 0.61
N ALA A 155 -13.09 3.46 -0.44
CA ALA A 155 -12.73 3.14 -1.82
C ALA A 155 -11.20 3.08 -2.03
N VAL A 156 -10.43 4.06 -1.56
CA VAL A 156 -8.96 4.01 -1.73
C VAL A 156 -8.34 2.92 -0.87
N THR A 157 -8.84 2.70 0.34
CA THR A 157 -8.26 1.72 1.25
C THR A 157 -8.50 0.30 0.75
N VAL A 158 -9.68 -0.03 0.24
CA VAL A 158 -9.89 -1.36 -0.37
C VAL A 158 -8.96 -1.59 -1.57
N TRP A 159 -8.77 -0.57 -2.41
CA TRP A 159 -7.81 -0.62 -3.52
C TRP A 159 -6.40 -0.91 -3.03
N ALA A 160 -5.96 -0.24 -1.96
CA ALA A 160 -4.66 -0.42 -1.36
C ALA A 160 -4.47 -1.83 -0.79
N LEU A 161 -5.46 -2.37 -0.08
CA LEU A 161 -5.38 -3.70 0.53
C LEU A 161 -5.28 -4.81 -0.53
N LEU A 162 -6.11 -4.75 -1.57
CA LEU A 162 -6.09 -5.75 -2.64
C LEU A 162 -4.81 -5.68 -3.47
N LYS A 163 -4.33 -4.47 -3.78
CA LYS A 163 -3.05 -4.28 -4.48
C LYS A 163 -1.85 -4.70 -3.63
N ASN A 164 -1.91 -4.54 -2.31
CA ASN A 164 -0.88 -5.04 -1.41
C ASN A 164 -0.90 -6.58 -1.42
N GLY A 165 -2.07 -7.19 -1.25
CA GLY A 165 -2.31 -8.62 -1.43
C GLY A 165 -1.60 -9.51 -0.40
N SER A 166 -0.92 -8.95 0.61
CA SER A 166 -0.32 -9.73 1.68
C SER A 166 -1.39 -10.26 2.64
N PRO A 167 -1.14 -11.39 3.35
CA PRO A 167 -2.14 -11.97 4.26
C PRO A 167 -2.70 -10.99 5.30
N PRO A 168 -1.90 -10.11 5.96
CA PRO A 168 -2.45 -9.12 6.89
C PRO A 168 -3.40 -8.12 6.24
N ALA A 169 -3.11 -7.68 5.00
CA ALA A 169 -3.96 -6.74 4.26
C ALA A 169 -5.28 -7.40 3.83
N LEU A 170 -5.21 -8.65 3.34
CA LEU A 170 -6.39 -9.40 2.93
C LEU A 170 -7.27 -9.80 4.12
N ALA A 171 -6.69 -10.10 5.28
CA ALA A 171 -7.45 -10.35 6.49
C ALA A 171 -8.28 -9.11 6.92
N LEU A 172 -7.72 -7.90 6.74
CA LEU A 172 -8.46 -6.66 6.97
C LEU A 172 -9.60 -6.48 5.96
N PHE A 173 -9.36 -6.77 4.68
CA PHE A 173 -10.42 -6.75 3.66
C PHE A 173 -11.55 -7.74 4.01
N GLU A 174 -11.22 -8.97 4.38
CA GLU A 174 -12.19 -10.00 4.78
C GLU A 174 -13.04 -9.52 5.97
N LYS A 175 -12.40 -8.97 7.01
CA LYS A 175 -13.08 -8.37 8.16
C LYS A 175 -14.09 -7.30 7.73
N ARG A 176 -13.73 -6.45 6.77
CA ARG A 176 -14.55 -5.31 6.32
C ARG A 176 -15.70 -5.73 5.41
N MET A 177 -15.54 -6.76 4.59
CA MET A 177 -16.63 -7.35 3.81
C MET A 177 -17.78 -7.89 4.69
N MET A 178 -17.45 -8.36 5.90
CA MET A 178 -18.43 -8.86 6.88
C MET A 178 -19.04 -7.77 7.77
N ASP A 179 -18.60 -6.52 7.65
CA ASP A 179 -19.06 -5.42 8.48
C ASP A 179 -20.34 -4.79 7.89
N VAL A 180 -21.48 -5.12 8.48
CA VAL A 180 -22.82 -4.70 8.03
C VAL A 180 -23.06 -3.19 8.09
N ARG A 181 -22.16 -2.43 8.73
CA ARG A 181 -22.24 -0.96 8.78
C ARG A 181 -21.86 -0.31 7.46
N PHE A 182 -21.16 -1.02 6.57
CA PHE A 182 -20.94 -0.55 5.21
C PHE A 182 -22.17 -0.78 4.35
N SER A 183 -22.46 0.20 3.51
CA SER A 183 -23.60 0.16 2.60
C SER A 183 -23.49 -1.01 1.60
N GLU A 184 -24.63 -1.46 1.09
CA GLU A 184 -24.65 -2.44 -0.01
C GLU A 184 -23.88 -1.91 -1.23
N THR A 185 -24.07 -0.62 -1.56
CA THR A 185 -23.41 0.04 -2.69
C THR A 185 -21.89 -0.02 -2.58
N GLU A 186 -21.32 0.26 -1.41
CA GLU A 186 -19.86 0.17 -1.20
C GLU A 186 -19.36 -1.26 -1.32
N ARG A 187 -19.99 -2.22 -0.63
CA ARG A 187 -19.55 -3.62 -0.67
C ARG A 187 -19.66 -4.22 -2.07
N ARG A 188 -20.71 -3.88 -2.82
CA ARG A 188 -20.82 -4.22 -4.25
C ARG A 188 -19.73 -3.57 -5.08
N TYR A 189 -19.43 -2.30 -4.85
CA TYR A 189 -18.35 -1.60 -5.54
C TYR A 189 -17.00 -2.30 -5.30
N TRP A 190 -16.70 -2.70 -4.06
CA TRP A 190 -15.45 -3.41 -3.74
C TRP A 190 -15.32 -4.72 -4.51
N LEU A 191 -16.40 -5.49 -4.63
CA LEU A 191 -16.39 -6.74 -5.38
C LEU A 191 -16.25 -6.47 -6.90
N ASN A 192 -17.13 -5.64 -7.45
CA ASN A 192 -17.21 -5.44 -8.90
C ASN A 192 -16.01 -4.64 -9.44
N ALA A 193 -15.61 -3.56 -8.78
CA ALA A 193 -14.54 -2.70 -9.26
C ALA A 193 -13.15 -3.18 -8.82
N CYS A 194 -13.02 -3.60 -7.56
CA CYS A 194 -11.71 -3.83 -6.95
C CYS A 194 -11.29 -5.31 -7.02
N VAL A 195 -12.11 -6.25 -6.53
CA VAL A 195 -11.78 -7.70 -6.58
C VAL A 195 -11.67 -8.19 -8.02
N LEU A 196 -12.54 -7.73 -8.92
CA LEU A 196 -12.52 -8.10 -10.34
C LEU A 196 -11.15 -7.90 -11.00
N GLN A 197 -10.46 -6.80 -10.71
CA GLN A 197 -9.17 -6.48 -11.32
C GLN A 197 -8.02 -7.35 -10.79
N HIS A 198 -8.23 -8.01 -9.65
CA HIS A 198 -7.27 -8.86 -8.97
C HIS A 198 -7.69 -10.34 -8.93
N ARG A 199 -8.75 -10.73 -9.64
CA ARG A 199 -9.37 -12.07 -9.54
C ARG A 199 -8.49 -13.24 -9.98
N ASN A 200 -7.30 -12.97 -10.51
CA ASN A 200 -6.30 -13.99 -10.87
C ASN A 200 -5.14 -14.07 -9.85
N ASP A 201 -5.14 -13.23 -8.82
CA ASP A 201 -4.08 -13.17 -7.82
C ASP A 201 -4.31 -14.27 -6.78
N LEU A 202 -3.35 -15.19 -6.64
CA LEU A 202 -3.47 -16.34 -5.73
C LEU A 202 -3.82 -15.94 -4.28
N PRO A 203 -3.16 -14.94 -3.65
CA PRO A 203 -3.52 -14.55 -2.28
C PRO A 203 -4.98 -14.09 -2.16
N LEU A 204 -5.48 -13.35 -3.16
CA LEU A 204 -6.87 -12.89 -3.17
C LEU A 204 -7.83 -14.06 -3.36
N LEU A 205 -7.54 -15.01 -4.25
CA LEU A 205 -8.37 -16.21 -4.43
C LEU A 205 -8.47 -17.02 -3.12
N GLN A 206 -7.38 -17.14 -2.37
CA GLN A 206 -7.39 -17.77 -1.05
C GLN A 206 -8.24 -17.00 -0.02
N ALA A 207 -8.22 -15.66 -0.06
CA ALA A 207 -9.11 -14.83 0.76
C ALA A 207 -10.59 -14.98 0.35
N CYS A 208 -10.87 -15.06 -0.95
CA CYS A 208 -12.21 -15.29 -1.47
C CYS A 208 -12.75 -16.66 -1.04
N GLU A 209 -11.89 -17.69 -0.98
CA GLU A 209 -12.27 -19.01 -0.46
C GLU A 209 -12.73 -18.93 1.00
N ARG A 210 -11.98 -18.22 1.84
CA ARG A 210 -12.37 -18.00 3.24
C ARG A 210 -13.67 -17.22 3.36
N LEU A 211 -13.88 -16.19 2.54
CA LEU A 211 -15.13 -15.44 2.50
C LEU A 211 -16.33 -16.31 2.11
N LEU A 212 -16.18 -17.16 1.08
CA LEU A 212 -17.25 -18.09 0.66
C LEU A 212 -17.57 -19.16 1.71
N ALA A 213 -16.60 -19.51 2.55
CA ALA A 213 -16.77 -20.42 3.68
C ALA A 213 -17.23 -19.72 4.99
N SER A 214 -17.29 -18.39 5.00
CA SER A 214 -17.66 -17.58 6.17
C SER A 214 -19.17 -17.34 6.26
N ARG A 215 -19.58 -16.51 7.23
CA ARG A 215 -20.96 -16.02 7.39
C ARG A 215 -21.28 -14.81 6.50
N LEU A 216 -20.54 -14.62 5.41
CA LEU A 216 -20.83 -13.56 4.43
C LEU A 216 -22.29 -13.69 3.95
N GLU A 217 -23.01 -12.57 3.90
CA GLU A 217 -24.41 -12.56 3.47
C GLU A 217 -24.53 -13.15 2.06
N GLU A 218 -25.63 -13.86 1.81
CA GLU A 218 -25.82 -14.65 0.58
C GLU A 218 -25.65 -13.82 -0.69
N LEU A 219 -26.19 -12.60 -0.68
CA LEU A 219 -26.05 -11.65 -1.77
C LEU A 219 -24.58 -11.48 -2.19
N TYR A 220 -23.69 -11.24 -1.22
CA TYR A 220 -22.26 -11.01 -1.50
C TYR A 220 -21.51 -12.30 -1.80
N ARG A 221 -21.92 -13.46 -1.24
CA ARG A 221 -21.37 -14.76 -1.65
C ARG A 221 -21.64 -15.04 -3.13
N LEU A 222 -22.88 -14.84 -3.57
CA LEU A 222 -23.27 -15.04 -4.96
C LEU A 222 -22.61 -14.01 -5.89
N LEU A 223 -22.54 -12.75 -5.47
CA LEU A 223 -21.82 -11.72 -6.23
C LEU A 223 -20.32 -12.00 -6.33
N LEU A 224 -19.71 -12.53 -5.28
CA LEU A 224 -18.30 -12.93 -5.32
C LEU A 224 -18.07 -14.08 -6.31
N VAL A 225 -18.99 -15.05 -6.39
CA VAL A 225 -18.94 -16.09 -7.44
C VAL A 225 -19.04 -15.45 -8.82
N ASP A 226 -19.97 -14.52 -9.03
CA ASP A 226 -20.11 -13.80 -10.32
C ASP A 226 -18.81 -13.06 -10.69
N VAL A 227 -18.19 -12.34 -9.76
CA VAL A 227 -16.94 -11.60 -10.01
C VAL A 227 -15.78 -12.53 -10.39
N LEU A 228 -15.71 -13.71 -9.77
CA LEU A 228 -14.65 -14.69 -10.01
C LEU A 228 -14.84 -15.48 -11.31
N PHE A 229 -16.08 -15.75 -11.72
CA PHE A 229 -16.40 -16.68 -12.81
C PHE A 229 -17.11 -16.05 -14.01
N ASP A 230 -17.55 -14.80 -13.91
CA ASP A 230 -18.27 -14.10 -14.97
C ASP A 230 -17.74 -12.66 -15.13
N TYR A 231 -18.23 -11.95 -16.14
CA TYR A 231 -18.00 -10.52 -16.31
C TYR A 231 -19.24 -9.89 -16.96
N LYS A 232 -20.04 -9.19 -16.14
CA LYS A 232 -21.32 -8.59 -16.54
C LYS A 232 -21.26 -7.05 -16.50
N PRO A 233 -20.47 -6.40 -17.39
CA PRO A 233 -20.24 -4.96 -17.32
C PRO A 233 -21.52 -4.13 -17.46
N ASP A 234 -22.46 -4.58 -18.30
CA ASP A 234 -23.73 -3.89 -18.52
C ASP A 234 -24.60 -3.89 -17.26
N ASP A 235 -24.57 -4.98 -16.49
CA ASP A 235 -25.28 -5.11 -15.21
C ASP A 235 -24.60 -4.34 -14.08
N TRP A 236 -23.26 -4.26 -14.09
CA TRP A 236 -22.49 -3.74 -12.95
C TRP A 236 -22.20 -2.24 -13.00
N TYR A 237 -22.08 -1.64 -14.19
CA TYR A 237 -21.55 -0.28 -14.32
C TYR A 237 -22.49 0.69 -15.04
N GLY A 238 -23.54 0.19 -15.72
CA GLY A 238 -24.39 1.02 -16.58
C GLY A 238 -23.57 1.84 -17.58
N ALA A 239 -23.92 3.12 -17.75
CA ALA A 239 -23.23 4.05 -18.64
C ALA A 239 -21.89 4.61 -18.07
N GLY A 240 -21.41 4.09 -16.94
CA GLY A 240 -20.21 4.55 -16.24
C GLY A 240 -18.90 3.96 -16.76
N HIS A 241 -17.83 4.14 -15.99
CA HIS A 241 -16.52 3.54 -16.28
C HIS A 241 -16.52 2.03 -16.06
N TRP A 242 -15.99 1.27 -17.01
CA TRP A 242 -15.93 -0.19 -16.94
C TRP A 242 -14.56 -0.66 -16.45
N TYR A 243 -14.57 -1.37 -15.33
CA TYR A 243 -13.38 -2.07 -14.84
C TYR A 243 -13.24 -3.41 -15.54
N ARG A 244 -12.06 -3.66 -16.13
CA ARG A 244 -11.79 -4.88 -16.90
C ARG A 244 -11.04 -5.91 -16.07
N PRO A 245 -11.48 -7.17 -16.08
CA PRO A 245 -10.73 -8.23 -15.43
C PRO A 245 -9.41 -8.54 -16.16
N PRO A 246 -8.39 -9.05 -15.44
CA PRO A 246 -7.20 -9.59 -16.08
C PRO A 246 -7.53 -10.86 -16.90
N LEU A 247 -6.84 -11.03 -18.03
CA LEU A 247 -6.92 -12.24 -18.84
C LEU A 247 -6.48 -13.45 -18.02
N ARG A 248 -7.29 -14.51 -17.98
CA ARG A 248 -6.98 -15.77 -17.25
C ARG A 248 -5.70 -16.43 -17.72
N GLY A 249 -5.38 -16.31 -19.00
CA GLY A 249 -4.10 -16.75 -19.57
C GLY A 249 -2.86 -16.10 -18.94
N LYS A 250 -3.00 -15.02 -18.14
CA LYS A 250 -1.91 -14.40 -17.37
C LYS A 250 -1.83 -14.87 -15.91
N ALA A 251 -2.81 -15.65 -15.42
CA ALA A 251 -2.78 -16.21 -14.07
C ALA A 251 -1.65 -17.23 -13.92
N THR A 252 -1.12 -17.42 -12.70
CA THR A 252 -0.13 -18.48 -12.42
C THR A 252 -0.80 -19.87 -12.36
N ILE A 253 -0.01 -20.95 -12.40
CA ILE A 253 -0.54 -22.32 -12.30
C ILE A 253 -1.25 -22.51 -10.95
N GLU A 254 -0.71 -21.96 -9.88
CA GLU A 254 -1.26 -22.03 -8.53
C GLU A 254 -2.59 -21.28 -8.43
N ALA A 255 -2.68 -20.08 -9.04
CA ALA A 255 -3.92 -19.32 -9.10
C ALA A 255 -5.00 -20.07 -9.90
N LEU A 256 -4.65 -20.68 -11.04
CA LEU A 256 -5.57 -21.51 -11.81
C LEU A 256 -6.08 -22.72 -11.02
N LYS A 257 -5.20 -23.44 -10.30
CA LYS A 257 -5.59 -24.56 -9.42
C LYS A 257 -6.51 -24.11 -8.29
N GLN A 258 -6.23 -22.95 -7.68
CA GLN A 258 -7.07 -22.39 -6.64
C GLN A 258 -8.46 -22.01 -7.19
N LEU A 259 -8.50 -21.47 -8.40
CA LEU A 259 -9.75 -21.09 -9.07
C LEU A 259 -10.59 -22.30 -9.49
N ASP A 260 -9.94 -23.38 -9.94
CA ASP A 260 -10.61 -24.68 -10.15
C ASP A 260 -11.25 -25.20 -8.85
N THR A 261 -10.50 -25.18 -7.76
CA THR A 261 -10.98 -25.59 -6.42
C THR A 261 -12.19 -24.76 -6.00
N LEU A 262 -12.11 -23.44 -6.14
CA LEU A 262 -13.19 -22.51 -5.85
C LEU A 262 -14.44 -22.79 -6.69
N GLY A 263 -14.29 -23.02 -7.99
CA GLY A 263 -15.41 -23.26 -8.89
C GLY A 263 -16.14 -24.55 -8.57
N ARG A 264 -15.39 -25.63 -8.27
CA ARG A 264 -15.97 -26.91 -7.84
C ARG A 264 -16.71 -26.77 -6.51
N LYS A 265 -16.13 -26.06 -5.53
CA LYS A 265 -16.79 -25.77 -4.26
C LYS A 265 -18.05 -24.92 -4.44
N ALA A 266 -18.02 -23.93 -5.32
CA ALA A 266 -19.18 -23.08 -5.61
C ALA A 266 -20.35 -23.90 -6.19
N LEU A 267 -20.07 -24.80 -7.15
CA LEU A 267 -21.09 -25.68 -7.75
C LEU A 267 -21.76 -26.62 -6.74
N GLN A 268 -21.01 -27.05 -5.71
CA GLN A 268 -21.48 -27.97 -4.68
C GLN A 268 -22.21 -27.27 -3.54
N ASN A 269 -21.67 -26.16 -3.06
CA ASN A 269 -22.01 -25.60 -1.75
C ASN A 269 -22.80 -24.29 -1.80
N GLN A 270 -22.95 -23.68 -2.99
CA GLN A 270 -23.66 -22.40 -3.13
C GLN A 270 -24.98 -22.59 -3.91
N PRO A 271 -26.03 -21.83 -3.56
CA PRO A 271 -27.33 -21.88 -4.24
C PRO A 271 -27.28 -21.12 -5.58
N LEU A 272 -26.42 -21.57 -6.49
CA LEU A 272 -26.22 -20.92 -7.78
C LEU A 272 -27.43 -21.08 -8.70
N SER A 273 -27.81 -19.99 -9.36
CA SER A 273 -28.77 -20.02 -10.48
C SER A 273 -28.23 -20.84 -11.66
N THR A 274 -29.12 -21.24 -12.58
CA THR A 274 -28.73 -21.99 -13.79
C THR A 274 -27.66 -21.26 -14.60
N LEU A 275 -27.82 -19.94 -14.79
CA LEU A 275 -26.84 -19.13 -15.53
C LEU A 275 -25.49 -19.09 -14.83
N GLN A 276 -25.47 -18.90 -13.51
CA GLN A 276 -24.22 -18.91 -12.74
C GLN A 276 -23.51 -20.26 -12.81
N ARG A 277 -24.24 -21.37 -12.70
CA ARG A 277 -23.66 -22.72 -12.85
C ARG A 277 -23.01 -22.89 -14.21
N GLN A 278 -23.66 -22.43 -15.28
CA GLN A 278 -23.11 -22.50 -16.64
C GLN A 278 -21.81 -21.69 -16.78
N GLN A 279 -21.76 -20.48 -16.23
CA GLN A 279 -20.56 -19.63 -16.30
C GLN A 279 -19.40 -20.22 -15.50
N VAL A 280 -19.67 -20.73 -14.29
CA VAL A 280 -18.65 -21.45 -13.49
C VAL A 280 -18.11 -22.64 -14.28
N GLN A 281 -18.98 -23.46 -14.89
CA GLN A 281 -18.56 -24.62 -15.70
C GLN A 281 -17.76 -24.22 -16.95
N LEU A 282 -18.14 -23.13 -17.63
CA LEU A 282 -17.40 -22.62 -18.79
C LEU A 282 -15.98 -22.21 -18.39
N VAL A 283 -15.85 -21.46 -17.30
CA VAL A 283 -14.54 -21.08 -16.77
C VAL A 283 -13.73 -22.28 -16.30
N LEU A 284 -14.33 -23.28 -15.66
CA LEU A 284 -13.60 -24.48 -15.25
C LEU A 284 -12.99 -25.21 -16.45
N ARG A 285 -13.70 -25.28 -17.59
CA ARG A 285 -13.15 -25.84 -18.84
C ARG A 285 -11.95 -25.02 -19.35
N GLU A 286 -12.07 -23.69 -19.39
CA GLU A 286 -10.97 -22.80 -19.77
C GLU A 286 -9.74 -23.00 -18.84
N VAL A 287 -9.97 -23.08 -17.53
CA VAL A 287 -8.91 -23.31 -16.54
C VAL A 287 -8.24 -24.67 -16.75
N GLU A 288 -9.00 -25.73 -17.02
CA GLU A 288 -8.46 -27.06 -17.32
C GLU A 288 -7.59 -27.06 -18.59
N GLU A 289 -8.03 -26.37 -19.65
CA GLU A 289 -7.26 -26.22 -20.89
C GLU A 289 -5.94 -25.46 -20.65
N LEU A 290 -5.99 -24.34 -19.93
CA LEU A 290 -4.81 -23.56 -19.55
C LEU A 290 -3.84 -24.35 -18.66
N LEU A 291 -4.36 -25.21 -17.77
CA LEU A 291 -3.52 -26.08 -16.94
C LEU A 291 -2.89 -27.20 -17.77
N ARG A 292 -3.58 -27.75 -18.77
CA ARG A 292 -3.03 -28.79 -19.66
C ARG A 292 -1.94 -28.24 -20.58
N SER A 293 -2.11 -27.03 -21.12
CA SER A 293 -1.15 -26.42 -22.05
C SER A 293 0.16 -25.97 -21.41
N ARG A 294 0.25 -25.96 -20.08
CA ARG A 294 1.42 -25.53 -19.30
C ARG A 294 2.13 -26.67 -18.55
N LYS A 295 1.66 -27.92 -18.73
CA LYS A 295 2.36 -29.11 -18.26
C LYS A 295 3.42 -29.50 -19.28
#